data_AF-C5TCP2-F1
#
_entry.id   AF-C5TCP2-F1
#
_cell.length_a   1.000
_cell.length_b   1.000
_cell.length_c   1.000
_cell.angle_alpha   90.00
_cell.angle_beta   90.00
_cell.angle_gamma   90.00
#
_symmetry.space_group_name_H-M   'P 1'
#
loop_
_entity.id
_entity.type
_entity.pdbx_description
1 polymer ?
#
loop_
_entity_poly.entity_id
_entity_poly.type
_entity_poly.pdbx_seq_one_letter_code
_entity_poly.pdbx_strand_id
1 'polypeptide(L)'
;DGPLPPQLGDVAQFEGIRSRFGVIADMIAREQPRTVRALLHLLAGSRGHATVAGTPSDIADHIEHWHSSGAADGFMLMPHLLPRDLDIFVDAVVPLLRQRGLRPTGRRRAPLRERLGLAPLSS
;
A
#
# COMPACT_ATOMS: atom_id res chain seq x y z
N ASP A 1 1.41 19.14 -21.71
CA ASP A 1 2.80 19.55 -21.46
C ASP A 1 2.97 20.79 -20.59
N GLY A 2 1.88 21.35 -20.02
CA GLY A 2 2.03 22.45 -19.08
C GLY A 2 2.82 22.06 -17.82
N PRO A 3 3.50 23.04 -17.19
CA PRO A 3 4.24 22.81 -15.96
C PRO A 3 3.29 22.44 -14.82
N LEU A 4 3.82 21.76 -13.80
CA LEU A 4 3.09 21.61 -12.55
C LEU A 4 2.99 22.96 -11.83
N PRO A 5 1.92 23.20 -11.07
CA PRO A 5 1.86 24.37 -10.21
C PRO A 5 3.04 24.33 -9.22
N PRO A 6 3.64 25.49 -8.91
CA PRO A 6 4.86 25.56 -8.10
C PRO A 6 4.66 25.07 -6.65
N GLN A 7 3.40 25.04 -6.18
CA GLN A 7 3.01 24.55 -4.86
C GLN A 7 1.65 23.84 -4.97
N LEU A 8 1.47 22.72 -4.26
CA LEU A 8 0.23 21.93 -4.30
C LEU A 8 -0.80 22.35 -3.24
N GLY A 9 -0.43 23.21 -2.29
CA GLY A 9 -1.23 23.53 -1.11
C GLY A 9 -1.03 22.51 0.03
N ASP A 10 -1.69 22.74 1.17
CA ASP A 10 -1.60 21.88 2.35
C ASP A 10 -2.65 20.76 2.33
N VAL A 11 -2.22 19.52 2.55
CA VAL A 11 -3.08 18.32 2.69
C VAL A 11 -4.16 18.55 3.75
N ALA A 12 -3.82 19.24 4.84
CA ALA A 12 -4.74 19.50 5.96
C ALA A 12 -5.91 20.42 5.55
N GLN A 13 -5.68 21.29 4.57
CA GLN A 13 -6.65 22.25 4.05
C GLN A 13 -7.40 21.72 2.81
N PHE A 14 -7.04 20.54 2.31
CA PHE A 14 -7.71 19.93 1.16
C PHE A 14 -9.06 19.31 1.58
N GLU A 15 -10.14 19.81 0.98
CA GLU A 15 -11.52 19.33 1.22
C GLU A 15 -11.88 18.07 0.42
N GLY A 16 -10.98 17.58 -0.43
CA GLY A 16 -11.15 16.34 -1.19
C GLY A 16 -10.60 15.10 -0.46
N ILE A 17 -10.32 14.03 -1.24
CA ILE A 17 -9.76 12.78 -0.69
C ILE A 17 -8.30 13.02 -0.22
N ARG A 18 -8.14 13.39 1.05
CA ARG A 18 -6.83 13.75 1.66
C ARG A 18 -5.76 12.69 1.49
N SER A 19 -6.12 11.40 1.56
CA SER A 19 -5.18 10.30 1.32
C SER A 19 -4.61 10.29 -0.10
N ARG A 20 -5.43 10.65 -1.10
CA ARG A 20 -5.00 10.72 -2.52
C ARG A 20 -4.12 11.93 -2.75
N PHE A 21 -4.45 13.04 -2.12
CA PHE A 21 -3.61 14.22 -2.16
C PHE A 21 -2.21 13.95 -1.58
N GLY A 22 -2.13 13.28 -0.42
CA GLY A 22 -0.86 12.87 0.19
C GLY A 22 -0.01 11.98 -0.73
N VAL A 23 -0.60 10.94 -1.33
CA VAL A 23 0.11 10.06 -2.29
C VAL A 23 0.63 10.83 -3.50
N ILE A 24 -0.17 11.74 -4.06
CA ILE A 24 0.24 12.58 -5.20
C ILE A 24 1.39 13.51 -4.80
N ALA A 25 1.31 14.13 -3.62
CA ALA A 25 2.35 15.01 -3.11
C ALA A 25 3.68 14.28 -2.89
N ASP A 26 3.65 13.11 -2.25
CA ASP A 26 4.83 12.26 -2.06
C ASP A 26 5.45 11.83 -3.40
N MET A 27 4.60 11.47 -4.37
CA MET A 27 5.05 11.06 -5.70
C MET A 27 5.72 12.21 -6.46
N ILE A 28 5.17 13.43 -6.36
CA ILE A 28 5.77 14.63 -6.96
C ILE A 28 7.11 14.95 -6.30
N ALA A 29 7.21 14.83 -4.97
CA ALA A 29 8.45 15.07 -4.24
C ALA A 29 9.56 14.07 -4.61
N ARG A 30 9.21 12.79 -4.79
CA ARG A 30 10.14 11.70 -5.13
C ARG A 30 10.58 11.73 -6.60
N GLU A 31 9.63 11.80 -7.52
CA GLU A 31 9.87 11.58 -8.95
C GLU A 31 10.14 12.89 -9.72
N GLN A 32 9.85 14.04 -9.10
CA GLN A 32 10.02 15.39 -9.67
C GLN A 32 9.58 15.53 -11.14
N PRO A 33 8.35 15.11 -11.51
CA PRO A 33 7.84 15.28 -12.87
C PRO A 33 7.85 16.75 -13.26
N ARG A 34 8.28 17.07 -14.49
CA ARG A 34 8.36 18.47 -14.97
C ARG A 34 7.04 19.00 -15.55
N THR A 35 6.13 18.10 -15.94
CA THR A 35 4.87 18.47 -16.61
C THR A 35 3.69 17.69 -16.04
N VAL A 36 2.47 18.23 -16.22
CA VAL A 36 1.23 17.53 -15.87
C VAL A 36 1.12 16.18 -16.59
N ARG A 37 1.59 16.07 -17.85
CA ARG A 37 1.59 14.80 -18.59
C ARG A 37 2.49 13.77 -17.92
N ALA A 38 3.71 14.17 -17.53
CA ALA A 38 4.63 13.28 -16.82
C ALA A 38 4.04 12.81 -15.49
N LEU A 39 3.41 13.71 -14.73
CA LEU A 39 2.70 13.33 -13.51
C LEU A 39 1.55 12.34 -13.80
N LEU A 40 0.74 12.57 -14.84
CA LEU A 40 -0.35 11.67 -15.19
C LEU A 40 0.16 10.27 -15.58
N HIS A 41 1.30 10.17 -16.27
CA HIS A 41 1.93 8.86 -16.55
C HIS A 41 2.39 8.14 -15.28
N LEU A 42 2.96 8.87 -14.32
CA LEU A 42 3.33 8.33 -13.02
C LEU A 42 2.10 7.83 -12.24
N LEU A 43 1.04 8.64 -12.18
CA LEU A 43 -0.21 8.28 -11.50
C LEU A 43 -0.92 7.10 -12.17
N ALA A 44 -0.84 6.97 -13.49
CA ALA A 44 -1.36 5.82 -14.21
C ALA A 44 -0.66 4.51 -13.79
N GLY A 45 0.63 4.58 -13.43
CA GLY A 45 1.41 3.44 -12.93
C GLY A 45 1.13 3.10 -11.46
N SER A 46 1.01 4.10 -10.58
CA SER A 46 0.84 3.90 -9.13
C SER A 46 -0.61 3.71 -8.67
N ARG A 47 -1.60 4.05 -9.52
CA ARG A 47 -3.05 3.97 -9.24
C ARG A 47 -3.48 4.52 -7.87
N GLY A 48 -2.72 5.45 -7.29
CA GLY A 48 -3.02 6.06 -5.98
C GLY A 48 -2.89 5.13 -4.77
N HIS A 49 -2.18 4.00 -4.91
CA HIS A 49 -1.85 3.09 -3.81
C HIS A 49 -0.36 3.18 -3.48
N ALA A 50 0.01 2.91 -2.23
CA ALA A 50 1.41 2.83 -1.86
C ALA A 50 2.11 1.75 -2.69
N THR A 51 3.14 2.16 -3.42
CA THR A 51 3.97 1.27 -4.23
C THR A 51 5.28 1.07 -3.49
N VAL A 52 5.59 -0.17 -3.17
CA VAL A 52 6.85 -0.56 -2.52
C VAL A 52 7.58 -1.48 -3.48
N ALA A 53 8.82 -1.13 -3.81
CA ALA A 53 9.71 -1.93 -4.64
C ALA A 53 11.03 -2.11 -3.91
N GLY A 54 11.54 -3.34 -3.89
CA GLY A 54 12.74 -3.69 -3.14
C GLY A 54 12.89 -5.20 -3.00
N THR A 55 13.76 -5.62 -2.09
CA THR A 55 13.94 -7.02 -1.71
C THR A 55 12.74 -7.52 -0.89
N PRO A 56 12.57 -8.85 -0.73
CA PRO A 56 11.55 -9.38 0.17
C PRO A 56 11.65 -8.86 1.62
N SER A 57 12.87 -8.58 2.10
CA SER A 57 13.08 -7.98 3.43
C SER A 57 12.56 -6.55 3.46
N ASP A 58 12.88 -5.72 2.47
CA ASP A 58 12.42 -4.32 2.42
C ASP A 58 10.89 -4.24 2.45
N ILE A 59 10.21 -5.14 1.74
CA ILE A 59 8.76 -5.24 1.75
C ILE A 59 8.24 -5.66 3.13
N ALA A 60 8.87 -6.65 3.77
CA ALA A 60 8.48 -7.08 5.11
C ALA A 60 8.72 -5.99 6.17
N ASP A 61 9.83 -5.24 6.08
CA ASP A 61 10.16 -4.10 6.93
C ASP A 61 9.11 -3.00 6.80
N HIS A 62 8.66 -2.72 5.58
CA HIS A 62 7.61 -1.74 5.34
C HIS A 62 6.27 -2.15 5.97
N ILE A 63 5.87 -3.41 5.80
CA ILE A 63 4.64 -3.97 6.38
C ILE A 63 4.70 -3.94 7.91
N GLU A 64 5.84 -4.33 8.50
CA GLU A 64 6.06 -4.29 9.94
C GLU A 64 5.99 -2.87 10.50
N HIS A 65 6.62 -1.92 9.82
CA HIS A 65 6.59 -0.52 10.23
C HIS A 65 5.15 0.01 10.30
N TRP A 66 4.35 -0.23 9.25
CA TRP A 66 2.96 0.24 9.21
C TRP A 66 2.06 -0.45 10.23
N HIS A 67 2.25 -1.74 10.45
CA HIS A 67 1.50 -2.47 11.46
C HIS A 67 1.85 -1.99 12.87
N SER A 68 3.15 -1.91 13.19
CA SER A 68 3.63 -1.50 14.52
C SER A 68 3.33 -0.04 14.85
N SER A 69 3.23 0.83 13.85
CA SER A 69 2.84 2.24 14.03
C SER A 69 1.32 2.45 14.08
N GLY A 70 0.50 1.41 13.98
CA GLY A 70 -0.96 1.52 13.91
C GLY A 70 -1.47 2.17 12.62
N ALA A 71 -0.65 2.21 11.55
CA ALA A 71 -1.06 2.76 10.26
C ALA A 71 -1.94 1.79 9.45
N ALA A 72 -1.84 0.47 9.70
CA ALA A 72 -2.67 -0.55 9.04
C ALA A 72 -2.80 -1.84 9.86
N ASP A 73 -4.04 -2.36 9.99
CA ASP A 73 -4.34 -3.69 10.56
C ASP A 73 -4.26 -4.83 9.52
N GLY A 74 -4.19 -4.46 8.24
CA GLY A 74 -4.18 -5.40 7.12
C GLY A 74 -3.89 -4.70 5.81
N PHE A 75 -3.45 -5.47 4.82
CA PHE A 75 -2.97 -4.96 3.55
C PHE A 75 -3.74 -5.56 2.39
N MET A 76 -4.16 -4.71 1.45
CA MET A 76 -4.68 -5.13 0.16
C MET A 76 -3.53 -5.16 -0.84
N LEU A 77 -3.15 -6.36 -1.27
CA LEU A 77 -2.10 -6.53 -2.27
C LEU A 77 -2.66 -6.31 -3.66
N MET A 78 -1.97 -5.52 -4.47
CA MET A 78 -2.30 -5.28 -5.87
C MET A 78 -1.10 -5.60 -6.77
N PRO A 79 -0.86 -6.88 -7.07
CA PRO A 79 0.27 -7.29 -7.90
C PRO A 79 0.17 -6.72 -9.32
N HIS A 80 1.31 -6.43 -9.96
CA HIS A 80 1.33 -5.87 -11.31
C HIS A 80 1.08 -6.95 -12.36
N LEU A 81 1.70 -8.12 -12.17
CA LEU A 81 1.58 -9.28 -13.04
C LEU A 81 1.16 -10.52 -12.25
N LEU A 82 -0.08 -10.95 -12.48
CA LEU A 82 -0.58 -12.21 -11.95
C LEU A 82 -0.31 -13.38 -12.91
N PRO A 83 -0.02 -14.59 -12.40
CA PRO A 83 0.12 -14.94 -10.98
C PRO A 83 1.52 -14.67 -10.40
N ARG A 84 2.52 -14.45 -11.26
CA ARG A 84 3.96 -14.41 -10.91
C ARG A 84 4.28 -13.58 -9.67
N ASP A 85 3.82 -12.33 -9.62
CA ASP A 85 4.17 -11.41 -8.54
C ASP A 85 3.56 -11.86 -7.21
N LEU A 86 2.37 -12.48 -7.27
CA LEU A 86 1.74 -13.06 -6.09
C LEU A 86 2.52 -14.28 -5.60
N ASP A 87 2.98 -15.15 -6.50
CA ASP A 87 3.77 -16.33 -6.15
C ASP A 87 5.09 -15.91 -5.47
N ILE A 88 5.80 -14.92 -6.03
CA ILE A 88 7.01 -14.37 -5.42
C ILE A 88 6.72 -13.80 -4.02
N PHE A 89 5.63 -13.07 -3.85
CA PHE A 89 5.25 -12.54 -2.54
C PHE A 89 4.96 -13.65 -1.54
N VAL A 90 4.21 -14.68 -1.95
CA VAL A 90 3.86 -15.82 -1.11
C VAL A 90 5.10 -16.61 -0.70
N ASP A 91 6.04 -16.82 -1.61
CA ASP A 91 7.21 -17.66 -1.38
C ASP A 91 8.33 -16.92 -0.64
N ALA A 92 8.51 -15.62 -0.88
CA ALA A 92 9.63 -14.86 -0.34
C ALA A 92 9.27 -13.93 0.83
N VAL A 93 8.07 -13.33 0.85
CA VAL A 93 7.70 -12.32 1.86
C VAL A 93 6.90 -12.94 3.01
N VAL A 94 5.93 -13.82 2.71
CA VAL A 94 5.08 -14.42 3.76
C VAL A 94 5.88 -15.19 4.83
N PRO A 95 6.97 -15.92 4.51
CA PRO A 95 7.80 -16.54 5.55
C PRO A 95 8.40 -15.52 6.52
N LEU A 96 8.87 -14.38 6.03
CA LEU A 96 9.42 -13.30 6.85
C LEU A 96 8.34 -12.70 7.77
N LEU A 97 7.15 -12.44 7.23
CA LEU A 97 6.01 -11.94 8.03
C LEU A 97 5.59 -12.94 9.13
N ARG A 98 5.69 -14.25 8.88
CA ARG A 98 5.45 -15.27 9.90
C ARG A 98 6.52 -15.27 10.98
N GLN A 99 7.79 -15.17 10.60
CA GLN A 99 8.91 -15.09 11.55
C GLN A 99 8.78 -13.87 12.47
N ARG A 100 8.26 -12.76 11.95
CA ARG A 100 8.01 -11.51 12.70
C ARG A 100 6.70 -11.50 13.50
N GLY A 101 5.92 -12.60 13.48
CA GLY A 101 4.64 -12.68 14.18
C GLY A 101 3.49 -11.87 13.55
N LEU A 102 3.72 -11.24 12.40
CA LEU A 102 2.72 -10.44 11.67
C LEU A 102 1.71 -11.30 10.91
N ARG A 103 2.00 -12.58 10.73
CA ARG A 103 1.08 -13.53 10.08
C ARG A 103 1.04 -14.86 10.84
N PRO A 104 -0.14 -15.32 11.30
CA PRO A 104 -0.26 -16.63 11.93
C PRO A 104 0.19 -17.77 11.00
N THR A 105 0.84 -18.78 11.58
CA THR A 105 1.16 -20.04 10.90
C THR A 105 -0.10 -20.91 10.80
N GLY A 106 -0.38 -21.42 9.60
CA GLY A 106 -1.55 -22.28 9.34
C GLY A 106 -2.78 -21.55 8.82
N ARG A 107 -3.71 -22.32 8.25
CA ARG A 107 -4.97 -21.80 7.69
C ARG A 107 -6.08 -21.96 8.72
N ARG A 108 -6.55 -20.85 9.29
CA ARG A 108 -7.73 -20.87 10.17
C ARG A 108 -8.98 -21.19 9.33
N ARG A 109 -9.59 -22.35 9.56
CA ARG A 109 -10.91 -22.69 9.01
C ARG A 109 -11.98 -22.09 9.93
N ALA A 110 -12.36 -20.85 9.64
CA ALA A 110 -13.39 -20.11 10.35
C ALA A 110 -14.14 -19.18 9.36
N PRO A 111 -15.38 -18.76 9.67
CA PRO A 111 -16.10 -17.75 8.90
C PRO A 111 -15.29 -16.45 8.75
N LEU A 112 -15.51 -15.69 7.68
CA LEU A 112 -14.71 -14.50 7.37
C LEU A 112 -14.71 -13.48 8.52
N ARG A 113 -15.87 -13.20 9.12
CA ARG A 113 -16.01 -12.25 10.23
C ARG A 113 -15.13 -12.65 11.40
N GLU A 114 -15.21 -13.91 11.82
CA GLU A 114 -14.38 -14.43 12.89
C GLU A 114 -12.90 -14.33 12.54
N ARG A 115 -12.52 -14.67 11.28
CA ARG A 115 -11.13 -14.55 10.79
C ARG A 115 -10.58 -13.13 10.88
N LEU A 116 -11.45 -12.12 10.77
CA LEU A 116 -11.13 -10.70 10.91
C LEU A 116 -11.29 -10.18 12.36
N GLY A 117 -11.58 -11.04 13.34
CA GLY A 117 -11.81 -10.63 14.73
C GLY A 117 -13.18 -9.98 14.98
N LEU A 118 -14.12 -10.11 14.04
CA LEU A 118 -15.45 -9.51 14.12
C LEU A 118 -16.47 -10.50 14.68
N ALA A 119 -17.41 -9.98 15.48
CA ALA A 119 -18.53 -10.75 16.00
C ALA A 119 -19.37 -11.38 14.87
N PRO A 120 -19.98 -12.57 15.09
CA PRO A 120 -20.97 -13.15 14.18
C PRO A 120 -22.10 -12.17 13.88
N LEU A 121 -22.75 -12.34 12.73
CA LEU A 121 -24.00 -11.62 12.47
C LEU A 121 -25.07 -12.18 13.41
N SER A 122 -25.65 -11.32 14.25
CA SER A 122 -26.90 -11.64 14.95
C SER A 122 -28.01 -11.72 13.89
N SER A 123 -28.72 -12.85 13.84
CA SER A 123 -29.92 -13.03 13.02
C SER A 123 -31.07 -12.18 13.53
#